data_AF-A0A6N2K9I0-F1
#
_entry.id   AF-A0A6N2K9I0-F1
#
_cell.length_a   1.000
_cell.length_b   1.000
_cell.length_c   1.000
_cell.angle_alpha   90.00
_cell.angle_beta   90.00
_cell.angle_gamma   90.00
#
_symmetry.space_group_name_H-M   'P 1'
#
loop_
_entity.id
_entity.type
_entity.pdbx_description
1 polymer ?
#
loop_
_entity_poly.entity_id
_entity_poly.type
_entity_poly.pdbx_seq_one_letter_code
_entity_poly.pdbx_strand_id
1 'polypeptide(L)' 'MSDQEENFPSWLGSRERRLLGLPVSALQADIIVSGDGSGTCKTISEAIKKAPEHSNRRTINLCEGRKI' A
#
# COMPACT_ATOMS: atom_id res chain seq x y z
N MET A 1 -28.53 -2.05 -3.70
CA MET A 1 -27.25 -2.78 -3.72
C MET A 1 -26.17 -1.73 -3.90
N SER A 2 -25.21 -1.66 -2.99
CA SER A 2 -24.32 -0.53 -2.80
C SER A 2 -23.20 -0.48 -3.85
N ASP A 3 -23.10 0.65 -4.55
CA ASP A 3 -22.13 1.01 -5.61
C ASP A 3 -20.66 1.11 -5.13
N GLN A 4 -20.27 0.31 -4.15
CA GLN A 4 -18.89 0.23 -3.64
C GLN A 4 -18.16 -1.02 -4.14
N GLU A 5 -18.84 -1.86 -4.92
CA GLU A 5 -18.26 -3.07 -5.51
C GLU A 5 -17.75 -2.87 -6.93
N GLU A 6 -18.28 -1.89 -7.69
CA GLU A 6 -17.89 -1.68 -9.09
C GLU A 6 -16.54 -0.99 -9.27
N ASN A 7 -16.04 -0.28 -8.25
CA ASN A 7 -14.81 0.52 -8.34
C ASN A 7 -13.55 -0.20 -7.83
N PHE A 8 -13.70 -1.42 -7.29
CA PHE A 8 -12.57 -2.20 -6.81
C PHE A 8 -12.42 -3.49 -7.62
N PRO A 9 -11.18 -3.89 -7.95
CA PRO A 9 -10.98 -5.09 -8.72
C PRO A 9 -11.43 -6.34 -7.94
N SER A 10 -11.84 -7.37 -8.66
CA SER A 10 -12.41 -8.62 -8.10
C SER A 10 -11.43 -9.38 -7.20
N TRP A 11 -10.12 -9.21 -7.38
CA TRP A 11 -9.08 -9.80 -6.53
C TRP A 11 -8.91 -9.07 -5.18
N LEU A 12 -9.55 -7.91 -4.99
CA LEU A 12 -9.45 -7.12 -3.77
C LEU A 12 -10.58 -7.45 -2.80
N GLY A 13 -10.23 -8.09 -1.68
CA GLY A 13 -11.16 -8.43 -0.61
C GLY A 13 -11.70 -7.23 0.16
N SER A 14 -12.79 -7.44 0.91
CA SER A 14 -13.46 -6.39 1.69
C SER A 14 -12.56 -5.76 2.76
N ARG A 15 -11.61 -6.54 3.30
CA ARG A 15 -10.67 -6.06 4.33
C ARG A 15 -9.66 -5.07 3.75
N GLU A 16 -9.15 -5.36 2.56
CA GLU A 16 -8.20 -4.53 1.84
C GLU A 16 -8.87 -3.23 1.37
N ARG A 17 -10.12 -3.30 0.90
CA ARG A 17 -10.92 -2.10 0.57
C ARG A 17 -11.08 -1.17 1.77
N ARG A 18 -11.39 -1.73 2.94
CA ARG A 18 -11.48 -0.94 4.18
C ARG A 18 -10.17 -0.24 4.50
N LEU A 19 -9.02 -0.90 4.31
CA LEU A 19 -7.71 -0.30 4.54
C LEU A 19 -7.41 0.83 3.56
N LEU A 20 -7.73 0.65 2.27
CA LEU A 20 -7.54 1.70 1.25
C LEU A 20 -8.45 2.92 1.46
N GLY A 21 -9.59 2.74 2.12
CA GLY A 21 -10.49 3.84 2.48
C GLY A 21 -10.08 4.63 3.74
N LEU A 22 -9.05 4.18 4.49
CA LEU A 22 -8.58 4.90 5.66
C LEU A 22 -7.62 6.04 5.26
N PRO A 23 -7.62 7.16 6.00
CA PRO A 23 -6.64 8.22 5.78
C PRO A 23 -5.22 7.70 6.04
N VAL A 24 -4.27 8.16 5.23
CA VAL A 24 -2.85 7.76 5.31
C VAL A 24 -2.26 8.01 6.70
N SER A 25 -2.74 9.02 7.43
CA SER A 25 -2.34 9.31 8.82
C SER A 25 -2.72 8.22 9.83
N ALA A 26 -3.74 7.42 9.53
CA ALA A 26 -4.17 6.28 10.35
C ALA A 26 -3.53 4.96 9.89
N LEU A 27 -2.82 4.95 8.77
CA LEU A 27 -2.17 3.77 8.21
C LEU A 27 -0.71 3.72 8.66
N GLN A 28 -0.36 2.67 9.38
CA GLN A 28 1.02 2.40 9.75
C GLN A 28 1.69 1.61 8.60
N ALA A 29 2.37 2.34 7.71
CA ALA A 29 3.13 1.73 6.63
C ALA A 29 4.44 1.14 7.18
N ASP A 30 4.74 -0.10 6.82
CA ASP A 30 6.02 -0.74 7.18
C ASP A 30 7.15 -0.22 6.28
N ILE A 31 6.83 0.08 5.02
CA ILE A 31 7.78 0.59 4.02
C ILE A 31 7.10 1.72 3.23
N ILE A 32 7.76 2.89 3.22
CA ILE A 32 7.35 4.04 2.40
C ILE A 32 8.30 4.13 1.21
N VAL A 33 7.75 4.14 0.00
CA VAL A 33 8.50 4.33 -1.24
C VAL A 33 8.26 5.75 -1.71
N SER A 34 9.31 6.57 -1.72
CA SER A 34 9.25 7.89 -2.33
C SER A 34 10.46 8.17 -3.19
N GLY A 35 10.19 8.55 -4.45
CA GLY A 35 11.22 8.83 -5.43
C GLY A 35 11.97 10.15 -5.18
N ASP A 36 11.47 11.00 -4.28
CA ASP A 36 12.17 12.21 -3.83
C ASP A 36 13.18 11.92 -2.68
N GLY A 37 13.13 10.72 -2.10
CA GLY A 37 13.99 10.30 -1.00
C GLY A 37 13.46 10.61 0.40
N SER A 38 12.23 11.09 0.56
CA SER A 38 11.59 11.31 1.88
C SER A 38 11.12 9.99 2.53
N GLY A 39 10.95 8.94 1.71
CA GLY A 39 10.53 7.60 2.13
C GLY A 39 11.67 6.66 2.51
N THR A 40 11.30 5.49 3.05
CA THR A 40 12.19 4.37 3.41
C THR A 40 12.96 3.78 2.22
N CYS A 41 12.39 3.86 1.01
CA CYS A 41 12.99 3.37 -0.24
C CYS A 41 12.76 4.37 -1.37
N LYS A 42 13.68 4.41 -2.33
CA LYS A 42 13.53 5.27 -3.53
C LYS A 42 12.79 4.58 -4.64
N THR A 43 12.83 3.25 -4.68
CA THR A 43 12.24 2.44 -5.75
C THR A 43 11.36 1.33 -5.19
N ILE A 44 10.38 0.91 -6.01
CA ILE A 44 9.50 -0.21 -5.68
C ILE A 44 10.32 -1.52 -5.57
N SER A 45 11.33 -1.69 -6.42
CA SER A 45 12.21 -2.86 -6.41
C SER A 45 12.97 -3.02 -5.09
N GLU A 46 13.43 -1.93 -4.49
CA GLU A 46 14.06 -1.95 -3.16
C GLU A 46 13.05 -2.31 -2.06
N ALA A 47 11.83 -1.79 -2.15
CA ALA A 47 10.77 -2.10 -1.19
C ALA A 47 10.39 -3.58 -1.22
N ILE A 48 10.29 -4.16 -2.42
CA ILE A 48 10.03 -5.60 -2.59
C ILE A 48 11.16 -6.43 -1.97
N LYS A 49 12.42 -6.06 -2.19
CA LYS A 49 13.58 -6.77 -1.59
C LYS A 49 13.65 -6.65 -0.07
N LYS A 50 13.14 -5.55 0.50
CA LYS A 50 13.06 -5.37 1.96
C LYS A 50 11.87 -6.08 2.59
N ALA A 51 10.87 -6.47 1.80
CA ALA A 51 9.75 -7.24 2.31
C ALA A 51 10.26 -8.62 2.78
N PRO A 52 9.90 -9.06 3.99
CA PRO A 52 10.36 -10.34 4.51
C PRO A 52 9.77 -11.49 3.70
N GLU A 53 10.64 -12.35 3.16
CA GLU A 53 10.25 -13.59 2.50
C GLU A 53 9.64 -14.54 3.56
N HIS A 54 8.47 -15.12 3.27
CA HIS A 54 7.74 -16.05 4.16
C HIS A 54 7.24 -15.48 5.50
N SER A 55 6.86 -14.20 5.56
CA SER A 55 6.23 -13.66 6.77
C SER A 55 4.76 -14.05 6.92
N ASN A 56 4.36 -14.48 8.11
CA ASN A 56 2.95 -14.63 8.51
C ASN A 56 2.27 -13.26 8.76
N ARG A 57 3.02 -12.14 8.71
CA ARG A 57 2.51 -10.78 8.89
C ARG A 57 2.37 -10.09 7.53
N ARG A 58 1.25 -9.39 7.36
CA ARG A 58 1.00 -8.55 6.17
C ARG A 58 1.95 -7.35 6.19
N THR A 59 2.66 -7.12 5.10
CA THR A 59 3.53 -5.96 4.92
C THR A 59 2.79 -4.94 4.05
N ILE A 60 2.62 -3.71 4.54
CA ILE A 60 1.96 -2.64 3.78
C ILE A 60 3.03 -1.74 3.16
N ASN A 61 3.09 -1.73 1.83
CA ASN A 61 3.97 -0.85 1.06
C ASN A 61 3.17 0.36 0.58
N LEU A 62 3.53 1.56 1.02
CA LEU A 62 2.91 2.80 0.58
C LEU A 62 3.83 3.50 -0.41
N CYS A 63 3.32 3.86 -1.58
CA CYS A 63 4.06 4.66 -2.56
C CYS A 63 3.53 6.10 -2.54
N GLU A 64 4.42 7.08 -2.41
CA GLU A 64 4.07 8.48 -2.58
C GLU A 64 3.86 8.76 -4.07
N GLY A 65 2.62 9.09 -4.44
CA GLY A 65 2.26 9.38 -5.81
C GLY A 65 2.80 10.75 -6.23
N ARG A 66 3.69 10.79 -7.23
CA ARG A 66 3.93 12.02 -7.98
C ARG A 66 2.66 12.33 -8.77
N LYS A 67 2.01 13.45 -8.45
CA LYS A 67 0.95 14.00 -9.31
C LYS A 67 1.58 14.29 -10.67
N ILE A 68 1.13 13.57 -11.70
CA ILE A 68 1.26 13.95 -13.10
C ILE A 68 0.22 15.00 -13.43
#